data_AF-A0A420HYL1-F1
#
_entry.id   AF-A0A420HYL1-F1
#
_cell.length_a   1.000
_cell.length_b   1.000
_cell.length_c   1.000
_cell.angle_alpha   90.00
_cell.angle_beta   90.00
_cell.angle_gamma   90.00
#
_symmetry.space_group_name_H-M   'P 1'
#
loop_
_entity.id
_entity.type
_entity.pdbx_description
1 polymer ?
#
loop_
_entity_poly.entity_id
_entity_poly.type
_entity_poly.pdbx_seq_one_letter_code
_entity_poly.pdbx_strand_id
1 'polypeptide(L)'
;MMGAILYWILPVLSGISWALTLFVLFIYWLAKCRPRYASMDPTQSIPYISDVGATSLKAFFITGCCLTTVFHILTLVSEIWLRYTGRLTKNTSLGQRVLVWFSLLFATNGSAGLILLSVFDTLRYHRLHNTFLALFIAGFILSAIFTCWEYQRLGMHFREQPILRFSFWLKLIFILISLGLVVAFATQGLRREFNTAAILEWVIALFFSLYLFSFVIDLFLGLKPERRKSDGSSAPLETDMHREMIMS
;
A
#
# COMPACT_ATOMS: atom_id res chain seq x y z
N MET A 1 4.00 0.51 -24.38
CA MET A 1 4.11 1.66 -23.44
C MET A 1 2.87 1.84 -22.57
N MET A 2 1.65 1.73 -23.11
CA MET A 2 0.38 1.92 -22.37
C MET A 2 0.23 0.99 -21.13
N GLY A 3 0.64 -0.27 -21.24
CA GLY A 3 0.53 -1.23 -20.14
C GLY A 3 1.55 -1.08 -19.00
N ALA A 4 2.58 -0.23 -19.12
CA ALA A 4 3.44 0.12 -17.98
C ALA A 4 2.84 1.28 -17.17
N ILE A 5 2.11 2.17 -17.85
CA ILE A 5 1.53 3.39 -17.27
C ILE A 5 0.46 3.05 -16.23
N LEU A 6 -0.36 2.02 -16.49
CA LEU A 6 -1.49 1.71 -15.62
C LEU A 6 -1.07 1.19 -14.22
N TYR A 7 0.01 0.41 -14.13
CA TYR A 7 0.35 -0.28 -12.87
C TYR A 7 0.91 0.67 -11.80
N TRP A 8 1.80 1.60 -12.17
CA TRP A 8 2.38 2.54 -11.19
C TRP A 8 1.37 3.60 -10.72
N ILE A 9 0.29 3.85 -11.48
CA ILE A 9 -0.78 4.77 -11.09
C ILE A 9 -1.60 4.21 -9.91
N LEU A 10 -1.73 2.89 -9.78
CA LEU A 10 -2.51 2.26 -8.70
C LEU A 10 -2.08 2.70 -7.29
N PRO A 11 -0.79 2.58 -6.90
CA PRO A 11 -0.35 3.04 -5.58
C PRO A 11 -0.46 4.56 -5.43
N VAL A 12 -0.35 5.34 -6.52
CA VAL A 12 -0.60 6.79 -6.49
C VAL A 12 -2.05 7.09 -6.13
N LEU A 13 -3.00 6.43 -6.78
CA LEU A 13 -4.43 6.60 -6.50
C LEU A 13 -4.79 6.17 -5.08
N SER A 14 -4.19 5.08 -4.58
CA SER A 14 -4.37 4.63 -3.21
C SER A 14 -3.90 5.69 -2.19
N GLY A 15 -2.65 6.16 -2.35
CA GLY A 15 -2.04 7.16 -1.48
C GLY A 15 -2.74 8.53 -1.54
N ILE A 16 -3.12 9.00 -2.74
CA ILE A 16 -3.84 10.27 -2.91
C ILE A 16 -5.24 10.17 -2.29
N SER A 17 -5.96 9.07 -2.50
CA SER A 17 -7.30 8.90 -1.91
C SER A 17 -7.24 9.00 -0.39
N TRP A 18 -6.23 8.38 0.23
CA TRP A 18 -6.07 8.42 1.69
C TRP A 18 -5.64 9.82 2.16
N ALA A 19 -4.59 10.39 1.55
CA ALA A 19 -4.08 11.70 1.90
C ALA A 19 -5.16 12.78 1.75
N LEU A 20 -5.90 12.79 0.63
CA LEU A 20 -7.00 13.73 0.41
C LEU A 20 -8.09 13.57 1.46
N THR A 21 -8.41 12.33 1.85
CA THR A 21 -9.37 12.06 2.92
C THR A 21 -8.95 12.73 4.23
N LEU A 22 -7.69 12.55 4.62
CA LEU A 22 -7.13 13.17 5.82
C LEU A 22 -7.10 14.70 5.73
N PHE A 23 -6.63 15.26 4.60
CA PHE A 23 -6.57 16.70 4.42
C PHE A 23 -7.96 17.34 4.48
N VAL A 24 -8.97 16.74 3.84
CA VAL A 24 -10.34 17.25 3.89
C VAL A 24 -10.89 17.21 5.30
N LEU A 25 -10.72 16.11 6.04
CA LEU A 25 -11.16 16.01 7.44
C LEU A 25 -10.47 17.08 8.31
N PHE A 26 -9.16 17.26 8.16
CA PHE A 26 -8.38 18.22 8.92
C PHE A 26 -8.77 19.67 8.62
N ILE A 27 -8.84 20.02 7.33
CA ILE A 27 -9.24 21.36 6.86
C ILE A 27 -10.69 21.65 7.29
N TYR A 28 -11.59 20.68 7.20
CA TYR A 28 -12.98 20.85 7.62
C TYR A 28 -13.08 21.19 9.12
N TRP A 29 -12.35 20.47 9.97
CA TRP A 29 -12.31 20.75 11.41
C TRP A 29 -11.78 22.17 11.69
N LEU A 30 -10.71 22.59 11.00
CA LEU A 30 -10.16 23.95 11.13
C LEU A 30 -11.14 25.02 10.64
N ALA A 31 -11.77 24.81 9.49
CA ALA A 31 -12.73 25.75 8.89
C ALA A 31 -13.99 25.95 9.75
N LYS A 32 -14.34 24.97 10.59
CA LYS A 32 -15.44 25.06 11.56
C LYS A 32 -15.03 25.65 12.91
N CYS A 33 -13.87 26.31 12.99
CA CYS A 33 -13.33 26.89 14.22
C CYS A 33 -13.08 25.86 15.33
N ARG A 34 -12.60 24.67 14.97
CA ARG A 34 -12.21 23.58 15.89
C ARG A 34 -13.37 23.15 16.81
N PRO A 35 -14.50 22.69 16.26
CA PRO A 35 -15.61 22.23 17.08
C PRO A 35 -15.23 21.01 17.92
N ARG A 36 -15.89 20.86 19.06
CA ARG A 36 -15.83 19.65 19.87
C ARG A 36 -16.90 18.67 19.40
N TYR A 37 -16.53 17.41 19.21
CA TYR A 37 -17.46 16.37 18.77
C TYR A 37 -18.00 15.56 19.95
N ALA A 38 -19.20 15.01 19.79
CA ALA A 38 -19.86 14.21 20.83
C ALA A 38 -19.13 12.90 21.16
N SER A 39 -18.32 12.38 20.23
CA SER A 39 -17.49 11.19 20.43
C SER A 39 -16.18 11.45 21.21
N MET A 40 -15.83 12.71 21.45
CA MET A 40 -14.60 13.09 22.17
C MET A 40 -14.76 12.98 23.68
N ASP A 41 -13.71 12.53 24.37
CA ASP A 41 -13.65 12.52 25.84
C ASP A 41 -13.68 13.96 26.40
N PRO A 42 -14.30 14.25 27.57
CA PRO A 42 -14.34 15.58 28.16
C PRO A 42 -13.00 16.32 28.27
N THR A 43 -11.90 15.60 28.41
CA THR A 43 -10.54 16.16 28.55
C THR A 43 -9.84 16.44 27.20
N GLN A 44 -10.44 16.01 26.09
CA GLN A 44 -9.88 16.10 24.74
C GLN A 44 -10.16 17.46 24.08
N SER A 45 -9.13 18.08 23.50
CA SER A 45 -9.20 19.31 22.70
C SER A 45 -8.89 19.08 21.23
N ILE A 46 -8.16 18.02 20.90
CA ILE A 46 -7.79 17.63 19.53
C ILE A 46 -8.58 16.38 19.14
N PRO A 47 -9.41 16.42 18.07
CA PRO A 47 -10.20 15.26 17.67
C PRO A 47 -9.32 14.18 17.04
N TYR A 48 -9.70 12.92 17.28
CA TYR A 48 -9.23 11.81 16.44
C TYR A 48 -9.78 11.98 15.01
N ILE A 49 -9.12 11.38 14.03
CA ILE A 49 -9.61 11.32 12.64
C ILE A 49 -11.03 10.76 12.62
N SER A 50 -11.25 9.71 13.39
CA SER A 50 -12.53 9.03 13.55
C SER A 50 -13.62 9.94 14.14
N ASP A 51 -13.28 10.89 15.01
CA ASP A 51 -14.25 11.83 15.58
C ASP A 51 -14.81 12.77 14.51
N VAL A 52 -13.94 13.31 13.67
CA VAL A 52 -14.35 14.14 12.53
C VAL A 52 -15.14 13.28 11.53
N GLY A 53 -14.61 12.09 11.22
CA GLY A 53 -15.19 11.12 10.29
C GLY A 53 -16.53 10.54 10.73
N ALA A 54 -16.91 10.61 12.01
CA ALA A 54 -18.20 10.10 12.51
C ALA A 54 -19.40 11.05 12.28
N THR A 55 -19.14 12.27 11.79
CA THR A 55 -20.13 13.35 11.68
C THR A 55 -20.60 13.56 10.24
N SER A 56 -20.75 14.81 9.78
CA SER A 56 -21.25 15.16 8.45
C SER A 56 -20.38 14.61 7.31
N LEU A 57 -19.11 14.30 7.57
CA LEU A 57 -18.18 13.77 6.59
C LEU A 57 -18.10 12.23 6.57
N LYS A 58 -19.01 11.53 7.24
CA LYS A 58 -18.98 10.05 7.32
C LYS A 58 -18.99 9.36 5.95
N ALA A 59 -19.88 9.78 5.05
CA ALA A 59 -19.93 9.19 3.70
C ALA A 59 -18.62 9.42 2.93
N PHE A 60 -18.01 10.59 3.10
CA PHE A 60 -16.73 10.92 2.47
C PHE A 60 -15.59 10.08 3.06
N PHE A 61 -15.54 9.91 4.38
CA PHE A 61 -14.55 9.07 5.05
C PHE A 61 -14.64 7.60 4.62
N ILE A 62 -15.85 7.03 4.56
CA ILE A 62 -16.09 5.67 4.05
C ILE A 62 -15.60 5.54 2.60
N THR A 63 -15.95 6.51 1.74
CA THR A 63 -15.55 6.51 0.33
C THR A 63 -14.02 6.53 0.20
N GLY A 64 -13.34 7.38 0.97
CA GLY A 64 -11.88 7.43 1.05
C GLY A 64 -11.27 6.08 1.44
N CYS A 65 -11.78 5.46 2.50
CA CYS A 65 -11.34 4.14 2.97
C CYS A 65 -11.50 3.06 1.88
N CYS A 66 -12.65 3.01 1.20
CA CYS A 66 -12.90 2.08 0.10
C CYS A 66 -11.94 2.28 -1.07
N LEU A 67 -11.76 3.53 -1.53
CA LEU A 67 -10.85 3.83 -2.65
C LEU A 67 -9.40 3.47 -2.30
N THR A 68 -8.92 3.89 -1.14
CA THR A 68 -7.56 3.58 -0.67
C THR A 68 -7.28 2.09 -0.65
N THR A 69 -8.18 1.31 -0.06
CA THR A 69 -8.01 -0.14 0.10
C THR A 69 -8.10 -0.89 -1.22
N VAL A 70 -9.09 -0.57 -2.07
CA VAL A 70 -9.22 -1.21 -3.39
C VAL A 70 -7.98 -0.98 -4.24
N PHE A 71 -7.51 0.27 -4.34
CA PHE A 71 -6.30 0.55 -5.11
C PHE A 71 -5.06 -0.10 -4.52
N HIS A 72 -4.93 -0.17 -3.19
CA HIS A 72 -3.80 -0.84 -2.55
C HIS A 72 -3.79 -2.35 -2.83
N ILE A 73 -4.94 -3.02 -2.74
CA ILE A 73 -5.04 -4.45 -3.09
C ILE A 73 -4.71 -4.67 -4.56
N LEU A 74 -5.20 -3.80 -5.46
CA LEU A 74 -4.86 -3.86 -6.88
C LEU A 74 -3.35 -3.63 -7.11
N THR A 75 -2.69 -2.78 -6.33
CA THR A 75 -1.22 -2.61 -6.36
C THR A 75 -0.53 -3.94 -6.06
N LEU A 76 -0.88 -4.60 -4.95
CA LEU A 76 -0.26 -5.87 -4.56
C LEU A 76 -0.54 -6.97 -5.60
N VAL A 77 -1.79 -7.11 -6.06
CA VAL A 77 -2.15 -8.07 -7.11
C VAL A 77 -1.38 -7.79 -8.41
N SER A 78 -1.16 -6.52 -8.74
CA SER A 78 -0.37 -6.13 -9.90
C SER A 78 1.09 -6.53 -9.77
N GLU A 79 1.71 -6.39 -8.59
CA GLU A 79 3.06 -6.89 -8.34
C GLU A 79 3.13 -8.41 -8.57
N ILE A 80 2.16 -9.17 -8.05
CA ILE A 80 2.08 -10.62 -8.25
C ILE A 80 2.00 -10.96 -9.74
N TRP A 81 1.09 -10.30 -10.46
CA TRP A 81 0.90 -10.51 -11.89
C TRP A 81 2.14 -10.17 -12.72
N LEU A 82 2.81 -9.05 -12.40
CA LEU A 82 4.02 -8.62 -13.09
C LEU A 82 5.21 -9.55 -12.81
N ARG A 83 5.31 -10.12 -11.60
CA ARG A 83 6.29 -11.16 -11.29
C ARG A 83 5.98 -12.45 -12.03
N TYR A 84 4.71 -12.85 -12.12
CA TYR A 84 4.30 -14.06 -12.84
C TYR A 84 4.62 -13.96 -14.34
N THR A 85 4.28 -12.83 -14.97
CA THR A 85 4.56 -12.55 -16.39
C THR A 85 6.05 -12.28 -16.68
N GLY A 86 6.88 -12.14 -15.65
CA GLY A 86 8.32 -11.89 -15.78
C GLY A 86 8.69 -10.45 -16.14
N ARG A 87 7.75 -9.51 -16.07
CA ARG A 87 7.99 -8.07 -16.20
C ARG A 87 8.61 -7.46 -14.95
N LEU A 88 8.40 -8.10 -13.80
CA LEU A 88 9.10 -7.84 -12.54
C LEU A 88 9.97 -9.05 -12.17
N THR A 89 10.96 -8.87 -11.29
CA THR A 89 11.87 -9.94 -10.88
C THR A 89 11.10 -11.13 -10.29
N LYS A 90 11.24 -12.29 -10.92
CA LYS A 90 10.46 -13.50 -10.61
C LYS A 90 10.83 -14.07 -9.25
N ASN A 91 9.83 -14.63 -8.56
CA ASN A 91 10.03 -15.37 -7.31
C ASN A 91 10.56 -16.77 -7.64
N THR A 92 11.80 -17.05 -7.22
CA THR A 92 12.54 -18.28 -7.53
C THR A 92 12.28 -19.38 -6.50
N SER A 93 11.92 -19.02 -5.27
CA SER A 93 11.70 -19.97 -4.17
C SER A 93 10.23 -20.10 -3.75
N LEU A 94 9.84 -21.27 -3.25
CA LEU A 94 8.53 -21.49 -2.63
C LEU A 94 8.29 -20.54 -1.46
N GLY A 95 9.32 -20.27 -0.66
CA GLY A 95 9.26 -19.32 0.45
C GLY A 95 8.85 -17.91 0.02
N GLN A 96 9.41 -17.38 -1.07
CA GLN A 96 9.01 -16.07 -1.61
C GLN A 96 7.54 -16.05 -2.06
N ARG A 97 7.06 -17.14 -2.67
CA ARG A 97 5.64 -17.24 -3.08
C ARG A 97 4.71 -17.25 -1.88
N VAL A 98 5.07 -17.95 -0.81
CA VAL A 98 4.29 -18.00 0.44
C VAL A 98 4.23 -16.61 1.09
N LEU A 99 5.36 -15.88 1.14
CA LEU A 99 5.42 -14.53 1.69
C LEU A 99 4.48 -13.56 0.96
N VAL A 100 4.42 -13.64 -0.37
CA VAL A 100 3.51 -12.84 -1.21
C VAL A 100 2.04 -13.11 -0.88
N TRP A 101 1.66 -14.38 -0.73
CA TRP A 101 0.28 -14.72 -0.40
C TRP A 101 -0.09 -14.26 1.01
N PHE A 102 0.85 -14.36 1.97
CA PHE A 102 0.63 -13.81 3.31
C PHE A 102 0.51 -12.28 3.28
N SER A 103 1.35 -11.55 2.55
CA SER A 103 1.22 -10.09 2.45
C SER A 103 -0.14 -9.69 1.88
N LEU A 104 -0.62 -10.38 0.84
CA LEU A 104 -1.95 -10.12 0.28
C LEU A 104 -3.09 -10.44 1.26
N LEU A 105 -3.01 -11.56 1.98
CA LEU A 105 -4.00 -11.97 2.98
C LEU A 105 -4.11 -10.94 4.11
N PHE A 106 -2.97 -10.53 4.69
CA PHE A 106 -2.96 -9.53 5.76
C PHE A 106 -3.36 -8.14 5.27
N ALA A 107 -3.01 -7.75 4.04
CA ALA A 107 -3.48 -6.51 3.42
C ALA A 107 -5.00 -6.51 3.24
N THR A 108 -5.59 -7.66 2.87
CA THR A 108 -7.04 -7.81 2.70
C THR A 108 -7.76 -7.70 4.03
N ASN A 109 -7.23 -8.34 5.08
CA ASN A 109 -7.77 -8.23 6.44
C ASN A 109 -7.64 -6.79 6.99
N GLY A 110 -6.49 -6.15 6.78
CA GLY A 110 -6.30 -4.74 7.15
C GLY A 110 -7.24 -3.80 6.39
N SER A 111 -7.47 -4.08 5.10
CA SER A 111 -8.43 -3.36 4.26
C SER A 111 -9.86 -3.50 4.76
N ALA A 112 -10.28 -4.72 5.10
CA ALA A 112 -11.57 -4.95 5.73
C ALA A 112 -11.69 -4.18 7.05
N GLY A 113 -10.63 -4.18 7.89
CA GLY A 113 -10.56 -3.38 9.10
C GLY A 113 -10.79 -1.89 8.84
N LEU A 114 -10.14 -1.30 7.83
CA LEU A 114 -10.27 0.13 7.50
C LEU A 114 -11.68 0.49 7.00
N ILE A 115 -12.29 -0.36 6.18
CA ILE A 115 -13.67 -0.14 5.72
C ILE A 115 -14.62 -0.28 6.91
N LEU A 116 -14.50 -1.35 7.70
CA LEU A 116 -15.43 -1.62 8.80
C LEU A 116 -15.33 -0.58 9.91
N LEU A 117 -14.13 -0.09 10.27
CA LEU A 117 -14.00 1.01 11.25
C LEU A 117 -14.65 2.31 10.77
N SER A 118 -14.68 2.55 9.45
CA SER A 118 -15.32 3.74 8.88
C SER A 118 -16.86 3.66 8.92
N VAL A 119 -17.41 2.45 8.84
CA VAL A 119 -18.85 2.19 8.93
C VAL A 119 -19.31 2.17 10.39
N PHE A 120 -18.63 1.39 11.23
CA PHE A 120 -18.85 1.30 12.67
C PHE A 120 -18.09 2.43 13.38
N ASP A 121 -18.69 3.62 13.37
CA ASP A 121 -18.08 4.85 13.87
C ASP A 121 -17.90 4.90 15.40
N THR A 122 -17.10 5.85 15.86
CA THR A 122 -16.78 6.06 17.29
C THR A 122 -17.97 6.56 18.11
N LEU A 123 -19.00 7.14 17.48
CA LEU A 123 -20.12 7.75 18.18
C LEU A 123 -21.19 6.71 18.56
N ARG A 124 -21.45 5.71 17.70
CA ARG A 124 -22.49 4.70 17.92
C ARG A 124 -21.92 3.33 18.28
N TYR A 125 -20.74 2.99 17.78
CA TYR A 125 -20.18 1.63 17.86
C TYR A 125 -18.72 1.62 18.35
N HIS A 126 -18.40 2.42 19.38
CA HIS A 126 -17.03 2.63 19.88
C HIS A 126 -16.20 1.36 20.09
N ARG A 127 -16.78 0.30 20.67
CA ARG A 127 -16.07 -0.98 20.87
C ARG A 127 -15.70 -1.66 19.55
N LEU A 128 -16.65 -1.74 18.61
CA LEU A 128 -16.41 -2.31 17.29
C LEU A 128 -15.38 -1.49 16.51
N HIS A 129 -15.51 -0.16 16.57
CA HIS A 129 -14.56 0.76 15.95
C HIS A 129 -13.11 0.45 16.38
N ASN A 130 -12.86 0.35 17.70
CA ASN A 130 -11.53 0.09 18.23
C ASN A 130 -11.01 -1.31 17.86
N THR A 131 -11.88 -2.32 17.80
CA THR A 131 -11.50 -3.66 17.33
C THR A 131 -11.09 -3.64 15.85
N PHE A 132 -11.85 -2.95 15.00
CA PHE A 132 -11.51 -2.83 13.58
C PHE A 132 -10.30 -1.92 13.33
N LEU A 133 -10.07 -0.91 14.18
CA LEU A 133 -8.84 -0.12 14.18
C LEU A 133 -7.62 -0.98 14.49
N ALA A 134 -7.70 -1.86 15.49
CA ALA A 134 -6.64 -2.82 15.78
C ALA A 134 -6.40 -3.79 14.62
N LEU A 135 -7.47 -4.31 14.00
CA LEU A 135 -7.38 -5.18 12.81
C LEU A 135 -6.73 -4.47 11.61
N PHE A 136 -7.10 -3.21 11.37
CA PHE A 136 -6.49 -2.35 10.36
C PHE A 136 -4.98 -2.22 10.58
N ILE A 137 -4.58 -1.74 11.76
CA ILE A 137 -3.16 -1.50 12.08
C ILE A 137 -2.36 -2.81 12.00
N ALA A 138 -2.83 -3.87 12.65
CA ALA A 138 -2.12 -5.15 12.66
C ALA A 138 -2.05 -5.77 11.25
N GLY A 139 -3.14 -5.73 10.49
CA GLY A 139 -3.19 -6.26 9.13
C GLY A 139 -2.20 -5.57 8.19
N PHE A 140 -2.16 -4.24 8.18
CA PHE A 140 -1.22 -3.51 7.33
C PHE A 140 0.23 -3.64 7.76
N ILE A 141 0.53 -3.66 9.08
CA ILE A 141 1.90 -3.89 9.57
C ILE A 141 2.38 -5.29 9.20
N LEU A 142 1.56 -6.33 9.45
CA LEU A 142 1.93 -7.70 9.10
C LEU A 142 2.12 -7.84 7.59
N SER A 143 1.23 -7.26 6.79
CA SER A 143 1.40 -7.19 5.34
C SER A 143 2.74 -6.57 4.94
N ALA A 144 3.06 -5.40 5.51
CA ALA A 144 4.32 -4.71 5.25
C ALA A 144 5.54 -5.55 5.63
N ILE A 145 5.51 -6.26 6.75
CA ILE A 145 6.58 -7.17 7.18
C ILE A 145 6.79 -8.29 6.15
N PHE A 146 5.71 -8.94 5.69
CA PHE A 146 5.82 -10.00 4.69
C PHE A 146 6.32 -9.48 3.34
N THR A 147 5.84 -8.32 2.90
CA THR A 147 6.37 -7.65 1.70
C THR A 147 7.85 -7.31 1.86
N CYS A 148 8.25 -6.71 2.97
CA CYS A 148 9.65 -6.38 3.22
C CYS A 148 10.54 -7.63 3.23
N TRP A 149 10.08 -8.73 3.82
CA TRP A 149 10.81 -9.98 3.84
C TRP A 149 10.93 -10.62 2.44
N GLU A 150 9.88 -10.52 1.61
CA GLU A 150 9.96 -10.91 0.20
C GLU A 150 11.08 -10.14 -0.52
N TYR A 151 11.09 -8.81 -0.36
CA TYR A 151 12.10 -7.94 -0.97
C TYR A 151 13.52 -8.23 -0.46
N GLN A 152 13.68 -8.53 0.83
CA GLN A 152 14.95 -8.94 1.39
C GLN A 152 15.47 -10.21 0.70
N ARG A 153 14.63 -11.26 0.60
CA ARG A 153 15.00 -12.52 -0.04
C ARG A 153 15.32 -12.33 -1.53
N LEU A 154 14.56 -11.50 -2.23
CA LEU A 154 14.82 -11.18 -3.63
C LEU A 154 16.12 -10.39 -3.81
N GLY A 155 16.40 -9.40 -2.96
CA GLY A 155 17.62 -8.60 -3.00
C GLY A 155 18.89 -9.40 -2.71
N MET A 156 18.79 -10.46 -1.90
CA MET A 156 19.89 -11.41 -1.68
C MET A 156 20.21 -12.23 -2.92
N HIS A 157 19.17 -12.69 -3.63
CA HIS A 157 19.33 -13.56 -4.81
C HIS A 157 19.75 -12.78 -6.06
N PHE A 158 19.20 -11.57 -6.24
CA PHE A 158 19.49 -10.68 -7.36
C PHE A 158 20.35 -9.49 -6.92
N ARG A 159 21.57 -9.78 -6.46
CA ARG A 159 22.50 -8.77 -5.92
C ARG A 159 22.81 -7.63 -6.90
N GLU A 160 22.67 -7.86 -8.20
CA GLU A 160 23.02 -6.92 -9.26
C GLU A 160 22.01 -5.79 -9.47
N GLN A 161 20.84 -5.85 -8.82
CA GLN A 161 19.78 -4.86 -8.98
C GLN A 161 19.70 -3.94 -7.74
N PRO A 162 20.27 -2.73 -7.77
CA PRO A 162 20.29 -1.83 -6.62
C PRO A 162 18.89 -1.36 -6.19
N ILE A 163 17.94 -1.32 -7.14
CA ILE A 163 16.55 -0.90 -6.92
C ILE A 163 15.86 -1.79 -5.88
N LEU A 164 16.09 -3.11 -5.92
CA LEU A 164 15.51 -4.06 -4.94
C LEU A 164 16.00 -3.79 -3.52
N ARG A 165 17.28 -3.42 -3.36
CA ARG A 165 17.85 -3.09 -2.04
C ARG A 165 17.33 -1.76 -1.52
N PHE A 166 17.17 -0.77 -2.40
CA PHE A 166 16.59 0.52 -2.04
C PHE A 166 15.15 0.36 -1.55
N SER A 167 14.32 -0.37 -2.31
CA SER A 167 12.94 -0.68 -1.90
C SER A 167 12.87 -1.44 -0.58
N PHE A 168 13.80 -2.38 -0.34
CA PHE A 168 13.89 -3.08 0.93
C PHE A 168 14.15 -2.13 2.10
N TRP A 169 15.20 -1.29 2.01
CA TRP A 169 15.54 -0.35 3.09
C TRP A 169 14.45 0.68 3.33
N LEU A 170 13.84 1.19 2.26
CA LEU A 170 12.72 2.10 2.34
C LEU A 170 11.55 1.47 3.13
N LYS A 171 11.14 0.25 2.77
CA LYS A 171 10.07 -0.48 3.48
C LYS A 171 10.44 -0.79 4.93
N LEU A 172 11.68 -1.18 5.18
CA LEU A 172 12.15 -1.45 6.54
C LEU A 172 12.04 -0.21 7.43
N ILE A 173 12.46 0.96 6.92
CA ILE A 173 12.33 2.24 7.64
C ILE A 173 10.85 2.54 7.92
N PHE A 174 9.96 2.36 6.93
CA PHE A 174 8.52 2.53 7.14
C PHE A 174 7.99 1.62 8.24
N ILE A 175 8.38 0.34 8.28
CA ILE A 175 7.92 -0.61 9.30
C ILE A 175 8.42 -0.20 10.69
N LEU A 176 9.71 0.12 10.83
CA LEU A 176 10.30 0.48 12.11
C LEU A 176 9.67 1.76 12.70
N ILE A 177 9.51 2.79 11.87
CA ILE A 177 8.86 4.05 12.29
C ILE A 177 7.39 3.79 12.62
N SER A 178 6.66 3.04 11.78
CA SER A 178 5.24 2.74 12.02
C SER A 178 5.04 1.97 13.32
N LEU A 179 5.88 0.98 13.60
CA LEU A 179 5.81 0.22 14.85
C LEU A 179 6.07 1.11 16.06
N GLY A 180 7.09 1.97 16.00
CA GLY A 180 7.37 2.95 17.07
C GLY A 180 6.21 3.90 17.32
N LEU A 181 5.62 4.46 16.25
CA LEU A 181 4.47 5.35 16.35
C LEU A 181 3.24 4.63 16.91
N VAL A 182 2.95 3.40 16.46
CA VAL A 182 1.81 2.61 16.95
C VAL A 182 1.97 2.25 18.44
N VAL A 183 3.16 1.90 18.88
CA VAL A 183 3.45 1.67 20.31
C VAL A 183 3.25 2.98 21.10
N ALA A 184 3.73 4.11 20.60
CA ALA A 184 3.47 5.41 21.22
C ALA A 184 1.97 5.70 21.30
N PHE A 185 1.22 5.51 20.21
CA PHE A 185 -0.23 5.71 20.17
C PHE A 185 -0.96 4.84 21.19
N ALA A 186 -0.67 3.54 21.21
CA ALA A 186 -1.28 2.60 22.15
C ALA A 186 -0.97 2.96 23.61
N THR A 187 0.28 3.31 23.92
CA THR A 187 0.69 3.68 25.28
C THR A 187 0.04 4.98 25.75
N GLN A 188 -0.09 6.00 24.89
CA GLN A 188 -0.80 7.24 25.24
C GLN A 188 -2.30 7.00 25.44
N GLY A 189 -2.91 6.16 24.61
CA GLY A 189 -4.31 5.75 24.77
C GLY A 189 -4.57 5.05 26.11
N LEU A 190 -3.67 4.13 26.52
CA LEU A 190 -3.75 3.45 27.83
C LEU A 190 -3.55 4.42 29.01
N ARG A 191 -2.73 5.47 28.84
CA ARG A 191 -2.54 6.53 29.84
C ARG A 191 -3.66 7.56 29.89
N ARG A 192 -4.67 7.45 29.00
CA ARG A 192 -5.76 8.41 28.83
C ARG A 192 -5.31 9.82 28.43
N GLU A 193 -4.12 9.91 27.80
CA GLU A 193 -3.58 11.15 27.24
C GLU A 193 -4.13 11.36 25.83
N PHE A 194 -5.44 11.62 25.73
CA PHE A 194 -6.17 11.57 24.46
C PHE A 194 -5.75 12.60 23.43
N ASN A 195 -5.24 13.77 23.84
CA ASN A 195 -4.75 14.78 22.90
C ASN A 195 -3.47 14.31 22.20
N THR A 196 -2.53 13.75 22.95
CA THR A 196 -1.29 13.19 22.40
C THR A 196 -1.59 11.98 21.51
N ALA A 197 -2.49 11.10 21.96
CA ALA A 197 -2.94 9.97 21.15
C ALA A 197 -3.62 10.42 19.84
N ALA A 198 -4.46 11.46 19.87
CA ALA A 198 -5.07 12.01 18.66
C ALA A 198 -4.01 12.56 17.70
N ILE A 199 -3.03 13.33 18.18
CA ILE A 199 -1.91 13.81 17.34
C ILE A 199 -1.17 12.62 16.70
N LEU A 200 -0.87 11.58 17.49
CA LEU A 200 -0.19 10.39 17.00
C LEU A 200 -1.01 9.65 15.94
N GLU A 201 -2.34 9.57 16.09
CA GLU A 201 -3.22 8.99 15.08
C GLU A 201 -3.11 9.73 13.73
N TRP A 202 -3.17 11.07 13.75
CA TRP A 202 -2.99 11.90 12.55
C TRP A 202 -1.63 11.68 11.89
N VAL A 203 -0.56 11.61 12.70
CA VAL A 203 0.80 11.35 12.21
C VAL A 203 0.92 9.96 11.60
N ILE A 204 0.41 8.92 12.27
CA ILE A 204 0.40 7.54 11.76
C ILE A 204 -0.37 7.46 10.44
N ALA A 205 -1.54 8.10 10.37
CA ALA A 205 -2.38 8.07 9.18
C ALA A 205 -1.70 8.76 7.98
N LEU A 206 -1.03 9.91 8.19
CA LEU A 206 -0.25 10.57 7.14
C LEU A 206 0.97 9.73 6.73
N PHE A 207 1.64 9.10 7.69
CA PHE A 207 2.77 8.22 7.43
C PHE A 207 2.35 6.97 6.65
N PHE A 208 1.15 6.46 6.88
CA PHE A 208 0.54 5.40 6.09
C PHE A 208 0.36 5.81 4.62
N SER A 209 -0.02 7.06 4.32
CA SER A 209 -0.03 7.57 2.93
C SER A 209 1.34 7.45 2.26
N LEU A 210 2.40 7.84 2.97
CA LEU A 210 3.78 7.77 2.47
C LEU A 210 4.22 6.32 2.21
N TYR A 211 3.80 5.39 3.08
CA TYR A 211 4.01 3.97 2.87
C TYR A 211 3.32 3.48 1.58
N LEU A 212 2.06 3.87 1.33
CA LEU A 212 1.36 3.52 0.09
C LEU A 212 2.08 4.06 -1.15
N PHE A 213 2.59 5.28 -1.10
CA PHE A 213 3.39 5.85 -2.19
C PHE A 213 4.72 5.13 -2.42
N SER A 214 5.27 4.44 -1.41
CA SER A 214 6.52 3.69 -1.58
C SER A 214 6.42 2.59 -2.65
N PHE A 215 5.22 2.05 -2.92
CA PHE A 215 4.97 1.06 -3.97
C PHE A 215 5.08 1.62 -5.40
N VAL A 216 5.00 2.95 -5.56
CA VAL A 216 5.26 3.60 -6.85
C VAL A 216 6.67 3.27 -7.33
N ILE A 217 7.63 3.25 -6.40
CA ILE A 217 9.04 3.00 -6.71
C ILE A 217 9.23 1.59 -7.25
N ASP A 218 8.54 0.61 -6.65
CA ASP A 218 8.62 -0.78 -7.09
C ASP A 218 8.03 -1.00 -8.47
N LEU A 219 6.85 -0.44 -8.72
CA LEU A 219 6.13 -0.61 -9.97
C LEU A 219 6.67 0.29 -11.09
N PHE A 220 7.23 1.45 -10.78
CA PHE A 220 7.81 2.34 -11.80
C PHE A 220 9.24 1.93 -12.16
N LEU A 221 10.12 1.77 -11.16
CA LEU A 221 11.54 1.50 -11.40
C LEU A 221 11.84 0.00 -11.61
N GLY A 222 10.98 -0.89 -11.11
CA GLY A 222 11.18 -2.34 -11.24
C GLY A 222 10.73 -2.93 -12.57
N LEU A 223 9.96 -2.20 -13.37
CA LEU A 223 9.39 -2.71 -14.63
C LEU A 223 10.48 -2.89 -15.70
N LYS A 224 10.64 -4.13 -16.14
CA LYS A 224 11.45 -4.46 -17.33
C LYS A 224 10.67 -4.13 -18.61
N PRO A 225 11.34 -3.61 -19.65
CA PRO A 225 10.71 -3.40 -20.95
C PRO A 225 10.18 -4.73 -21.49
N GLU A 226 9.02 -4.65 -22.14
CA GLU A 226 8.41 -5.80 -22.79
C GLU A 226 9.37 -6.32 -23.87
N ARG A 227 9.79 -7.59 -23.78
CA ARG A 227 10.54 -8.21 -24.87
C ARG A 227 9.62 -8.24 -26.09
N ARG A 228 9.85 -7.33 -27.03
CA ARG A 228 9.34 -7.46 -28.39
C ARG A 228 9.78 -8.85 -28.86
N LYS A 229 8.83 -9.75 -29.16
CA LYS A 229 9.16 -10.94 -29.95
C LYS A 229 9.82 -10.39 -31.21
N SER A 230 11.13 -10.59 -31.36
CA SER A 230 11.76 -10.42 -32.65
C SER A 230 10.99 -11.34 -33.59
N ASP A 231 10.38 -10.73 -34.58
CA ASP A 231 9.73 -11.44 -35.67
C ASP A 231 10.71 -12.49 -36.18
N GLY A 232 10.29 -13.75 -36.15
CA GLY A 232 11.09 -14.88 -36.61
C GLY A 232 11.14 -14.90 -38.13
N SER A 233 11.69 -13.86 -38.76
CA SER A 233 12.09 -13.89 -40.16
C SER A 233 13.60 -13.99 -40.24
N SER A 234 14.11 -15.14 -39.80
CA SER A 234 15.34 -15.70 -40.33
C SER A 234 14.95 -16.61 -41.48
N ALA A 235 14.95 -16.08 -42.69
CA ALA A 235 15.06 -16.88 -43.90
C ALA A 235 16.26 -16.36 -44.71
N PRO A 236 17.48 -16.90 -44.52
CA PRO A 236 18.45 -16.95 -45.59
C PRO A 236 18.12 -18.17 -46.45
N LEU A 237 17.24 -18.01 -47.43
CA LEU A 237 17.09 -18.93 -48.56
C LEU A 237 17.74 -18.28 -49.78
N GLU A 238 19.05 -18.07 -49.69
CA GLU A 238 19.86 -17.57 -50.80
C GLU A 238 21.19 -18.33 -50.80
N THR A 239 21.13 -19.67 -50.92
CA THR A 239 22.35 -20.46 -51.21
C THR A 239 22.13 -21.80 -51.92
N ASP A 240 20.90 -22.27 -52.11
CA ASP A 240 20.66 -23.53 -52.86
C ASP A 240 20.27 -23.36 -54.34
N MET A 241 19.94 -22.16 -54.80
CA MET A 241 19.60 -21.96 -56.22
C MET A 241 20.82 -21.93 -57.15
N HIS A 242 22.03 -21.72 -56.62
CA HIS A 242 23.26 -21.73 -57.42
C HIS A 242 23.86 -23.13 -57.63
N ARG A 243 23.37 -24.15 -56.90
CA ARG A 243 23.87 -25.53 -57.02
C ARG A 243 23.16 -26.36 -58.08
N GLU A 244 21.91 -26.03 -58.42
CA GLU A 244 21.19 -26.72 -59.50
C GLU A 244 21.49 -26.17 -60.91
N MET A 245 21.99 -24.93 -61.03
CA MET A 245 22.31 -24.35 -62.34
C MET A 245 23.69 -24.76 -62.90
N ILE A 246 24.49 -25.52 -62.13
CA ILE A 246 25.81 -26.04 -62.55
C ILE A 246 25.74 -27.53 -62.92
N MET A 247 24.60 -28.20 -62.70
CA MET A 247 24.41 -29.63 -63.02
C MET A 247 23.34 -29.91 -64.11
N SER A 248 22.92 -28.91 -64.89
CA SER A 248 22.07 -29.11 -66.07
C SER A 248 22.80 -28.78 -67.37
#